data_AF-A0AAV4TW11-F1
#
_entry.id   AF-A0AAV4TW11-F1
#
_cell.length_a   1.000
_cell.length_b   1.000
_cell.length_c   1.000
_cell.angle_alpha   90.00
_cell.angle_beta   90.00
_cell.angle_gamma   90.00
#
_symmetry.space_group_name_H-M   'P 1'
#
loop_
_entity.id
_entity.type
_entity.pdbx_description
1 polymer ?
#
loop_
_entity_poly.entity_id
_entity_poly.type
_entity_poly.pdbx_seq_one_letter_code
_entity_poly.pdbx_strand_id
1 'polypeptide(L)'
;MLIDIILLKTNKKSSLVTGSHATFLGKEKKKAPAVVVGVQFHHSKFVERFFETTPKCMDKCRYKYKDEELDCFLLDNNGFIIVSEKHEHTGKFFGEIDYTLFDSMIETGIYRKVHAFDYQAVCLELDPTYGFSPYLLTHLHQMRNLLNCKSCKEKST
;
A
#
# COMPACT_ATOMS: atom_id res chain seq x y z
N MET A 1 18.85 4.66 -5.96
CA MET A 1 18.32 5.64 -4.98
C MET A 1 16.87 5.26 -4.78
N LEU A 2 16.51 4.61 -3.67
CA LEU A 2 15.11 4.36 -3.35
C LEU A 2 14.59 5.55 -2.55
N ILE A 3 13.50 6.14 -3.04
CA ILE A 3 12.69 7.10 -2.32
C ILE A 3 11.40 6.36 -2.04
N ASP A 4 11.13 6.08 -0.77
CA ASP A 4 9.88 5.45 -0.37
C ASP A 4 8.87 6.55 -0.10
N ILE A 5 7.76 6.51 -0.84
CA ILE A 5 6.66 7.46 -0.73
C ILE A 5 5.54 6.78 0.06
N ILE A 6 5.25 7.32 1.24
CA ILE A 6 4.21 6.80 2.13
C ILE A 6 3.09 7.83 2.24
N LEU A 7 1.87 7.39 1.96
CA LEU A 7 0.67 8.18 2.21
C LEU A 7 0.32 8.11 3.70
N LEU A 8 0.37 9.25 4.38
CA LEU A 8 -0.06 9.40 5.77
C LEU A 8 -1.47 9.99 5.82
N LYS A 9 -2.43 9.14 6.19
CA LYS A 9 -3.84 9.54 6.30
C LYS A 9 -4.13 10.05 7.70
N THR A 10 -4.38 11.35 7.81
CA THR A 10 -4.78 12.02 9.07
C THR A 10 -6.28 12.32 9.08
N ASN A 11 -6.81 12.91 8.00
CA ASN A 11 -8.24 13.15 7.73
C ASN A 11 -8.46 13.36 6.21
N LYS A 12 -9.71 13.27 5.72
CA LYS A 12 -10.12 13.44 4.32
C LYS A 12 -9.64 14.78 3.70
N LYS A 13 -9.42 15.82 4.50
CA LYS A 13 -8.92 17.14 4.03
C LYS A 13 -7.44 17.43 4.31
N SER A 14 -6.78 16.67 5.18
CA SER A 14 -5.42 16.98 5.68
C SER A 14 -4.40 15.87 5.43
N SER A 15 -4.68 14.97 4.49
CA SER A 15 -3.78 13.87 4.18
C SER A 15 -2.41 14.39 3.75
N LEU A 16 -1.36 13.73 4.22
CA LEU A 16 0.04 14.08 3.97
C LEU A 16 0.70 12.95 3.19
N VAL A 17 1.72 13.28 2.42
CA VAL A 17 2.60 12.30 1.77
C VAL A 17 4.00 12.53 2.30
N THR A 18 4.66 11.45 2.74
CA THR A 18 6.05 11.50 3.19
C THR A 18 6.94 10.82 2.15
N GLY A 19 7.86 11.57 1.56
CA GLY A 19 8.98 11.00 0.83
C GLY A 19 10.14 10.79 1.78
N SER A 20 10.68 9.58 1.85
CA SER A 20 11.78 9.23 2.75
C SER A 20 12.98 8.64 2.00
N HIS A 21 14.18 8.85 2.54
CA HIS A 21 15.41 8.36 1.96
C HIS A 21 16.42 7.96 3.04
N ALA A 22 16.91 6.72 2.98
CA ALA A 22 17.97 6.22 3.84
C ALA A 22 19.35 6.66 3.32
N THR A 23 20.10 7.35 4.16
CA THR A 23 21.49 7.74 3.94
C THR A 23 22.42 6.71 4.59
N PHE A 24 23.35 6.20 3.79
CA PHE A 24 24.30 5.17 4.20
C PHE A 24 25.69 5.77 4.37
N LEU A 25 26.34 5.50 5.49
CA LEU A 25 27.72 5.90 5.75
C LEU A 25 28.67 4.71 5.60
N GLY A 26 29.88 4.98 5.12
CA GLY A 26 30.96 4.01 5.02
C GLY A 26 31.72 4.08 3.69
N LYS A 27 32.74 3.23 3.54
CA LYS A 27 33.61 3.18 2.36
C LYS A 27 33.24 1.99 1.48
N GLU A 28 33.04 2.26 0.19
CA GLU A 28 32.80 1.28 -0.87
C GLU A 28 31.85 0.13 -0.47
N LYS A 29 32.41 -1.06 -0.17
CA LYS A 29 31.69 -2.31 0.14
C LYS A 29 31.18 -2.41 1.58
N LYS A 30 31.56 -1.49 2.47
CA LYS A 30 31.13 -1.47 3.87
C LYS A 30 30.30 -0.22 4.12
N LYS A 31 29.04 -0.26 3.71
CA LYS A 31 28.05 0.80 3.97
C LYS A 31 27.02 0.30 4.97
N ALA A 32 26.69 1.14 5.94
CA ALA A 32 25.63 0.89 6.91
C ALA A 32 24.64 2.06 6.89
N PRO A 33 23.33 1.80 7.11
CA PRO A 33 22.36 2.87 7.24
C PRO A 33 22.71 3.70 8.47
N ALA A 34 22.78 5.02 8.32
CA ALA A 34 23.14 5.92 9.40
C ALA A 34 21.99 6.84 9.81
N VAL A 35 21.25 7.34 8.82
CA VAL A 35 20.12 8.26 9.04
C VAL A 35 19.09 8.10 7.93
N VAL A 36 17.82 8.31 8.26
CA VAL A 36 16.74 8.43 7.27
C VAL A 36 16.28 9.88 7.28
N VAL A 37 16.27 10.51 6.11
CA VAL A 37 15.71 11.84 5.91
C VAL A 37 14.30 11.71 5.36
N GLY A 38 13.37 12.54 5.82
CA GLY A 38 11.98 12.53 5.38
C GLY A 38 11.49 13.95 5.09
N VAL A 39 10.69 14.10 4.05
CA VAL A 39 10.01 15.35 3.70
C VAL A 39 8.51 15.07 3.62
N GLN A 40 7.71 15.95 4.22
CA GLN A 40 6.25 15.85 4.19
C GLN A 40 5.66 16.92 3.29
N PHE A 41 4.70 16.51 2.47
CA PHE A 41 3.94 17.38 1.58
C PHE A 41 2.44 17.20 1.85
N HIS A 42 1.67 18.26 1.63
CA HIS A 42 0.22 18.12 1.57
C HIS A 42 -0.16 17.29 0.35
N HIS A 43 -0.96 16.24 0.55
CA HIS A 43 -1.41 15.35 -0.53
C HIS A 43 -2.13 16.12 -1.63
N SER A 44 -2.98 17.10 -1.28
CA SER A 44 -3.69 17.94 -2.25
C SER A 44 -2.74 18.69 -3.19
N LYS A 45 -1.66 19.27 -2.65
CA LYS A 45 -0.64 19.97 -3.44
C LYS A 45 0.21 19.02 -4.27
N PHE A 46 0.48 17.83 -3.75
CA PHE A 46 1.18 16.77 -4.48
C PHE A 46 0.37 16.29 -5.69
N VAL A 47 -0.93 16.02 -5.51
CA VAL A 47 -1.86 15.61 -6.56
C VAL A 47 -1.98 16.69 -7.64
N GLU A 48 -2.22 17.94 -7.24
CA GLU A 48 -2.28 19.10 -8.14
C GLU A 48 -1.00 19.17 -8.99
N ARG A 49 0.17 19.12 -8.34
CA ARG A 49 1.46 19.22 -9.03
C ARG A 49 1.76 18.03 -9.94
N PHE A 50 1.40 16.83 -9.51
CA PHE A 50 1.54 15.61 -10.31
C PHE A 50 0.77 15.77 -11.61
N PHE A 51 -0.51 16.12 -11.53
CA PHE A 51 -1.37 16.27 -12.68
C PHE A 51 -1.09 17.50 -13.55
N GLU A 52 -0.45 18.54 -13.02
CA GLU A 52 0.09 19.64 -13.85
C GLU A 52 1.35 19.23 -14.63
N THR A 53 2.13 18.30 -14.10
CA THR A 53 3.45 17.94 -14.65
C THR A 53 3.36 16.77 -15.62
N THR A 54 2.53 15.77 -15.32
CA THR A 54 2.33 14.57 -16.13
C THR A 54 1.77 14.81 -17.55
N PRO A 55 0.99 15.87 -17.88
CA PRO A 55 0.47 16.07 -19.24
C PRO A 55 1.48 16.69 -20.21
N LYS A 56 2.77 16.77 -19.87
CA LYS A 56 3.81 17.25 -20.78
C LYS A 56 4.23 16.16 -21.77
N CYS A 57 3.32 15.79 -22.64
CA CYS A 57 3.70 15.12 -23.87
C CYS A 57 4.43 16.10 -24.79
N MET A 58 5.60 15.69 -25.27
CA MET A 58 6.43 16.53 -26.14
C MET A 58 5.90 16.57 -27.59
N ASP A 59 5.09 15.59 -28.03
CA ASP A 59 4.34 15.60 -29.30
C ASP A 59 3.13 14.64 -29.29
N LYS A 60 2.09 14.94 -30.10
CA LYS A 60 0.83 14.20 -30.37
C LYS A 60 0.49 13.04 -29.40
N CYS A 61 0.10 13.36 -28.17
CA CYS A 61 -0.46 12.35 -27.28
C CYS A 61 -1.91 12.03 -27.62
N ARG A 62 -2.15 10.74 -27.88
CA ARG A 62 -3.48 10.17 -28.10
C ARG A 62 -4.34 10.22 -26.83
N TYR A 63 -3.69 10.22 -25.67
CA TYR A 63 -4.33 10.13 -24.36
C TYR A 63 -4.01 11.38 -23.55
N LYS A 64 -5.05 12.07 -23.09
CA LYS A 64 -4.92 13.27 -22.27
C LYS A 64 -5.26 12.94 -20.82
N TYR A 65 -4.63 13.66 -19.90
CA TYR A 65 -5.10 13.71 -18.52
C TYR A 65 -6.49 14.39 -18.50
N LYS A 66 -7.50 13.74 -17.90
CA LYS A 66 -8.94 14.05 -18.02
C LYS A 66 -9.61 13.66 -19.35
N ASP A 67 -9.10 12.63 -20.02
CA ASP A 67 -9.92 11.95 -21.02
C ASP A 67 -11.05 11.21 -20.30
N GLU A 68 -12.31 11.40 -20.70
CA GLU A 68 -13.45 10.73 -20.07
C GLU A 68 -13.38 9.19 -20.22
N GLU A 69 -12.55 8.71 -21.15
CA GLU A 69 -12.33 7.29 -21.41
C GLU A 69 -11.23 6.66 -20.52
N LEU A 70 -10.48 7.43 -19.73
CA LEU A 70 -9.32 6.93 -18.98
C LEU A 70 -9.34 7.30 -17.49
N ASP A 71 -9.15 6.31 -16.61
CA ASP A 71 -8.87 6.54 -15.19
C ASP A 71 -7.35 6.54 -14.93
N CYS A 72 -6.80 7.63 -14.38
CA CYS A 72 -5.37 7.79 -14.09
C CYS A 72 -5.03 7.49 -12.60
N PHE A 73 -4.01 6.67 -12.38
CA PHE A 73 -3.53 6.29 -11.04
C PHE A 73 -2.01 6.41 -10.90
N LEU A 74 -1.55 6.80 -9.72
CA LEU A 74 -0.16 6.62 -9.28
C LEU A 74 -0.13 5.53 -8.22
N LEU A 75 0.55 4.43 -8.51
CA LEU A 75 0.72 3.29 -7.61
C LEU A 75 2.11 3.31 -6.96
N ASP A 76 2.19 2.91 -5.70
CA ASP A 76 3.47 2.57 -5.08
C ASP A 76 3.95 1.17 -5.49
N ASN A 77 5.15 0.79 -5.06
CA ASN A 77 5.75 -0.51 -5.35
C ASN A 77 5.00 -1.70 -4.70
N ASN A 78 4.02 -1.43 -3.84
CA ASN A 78 3.18 -2.41 -3.17
C ASN A 78 1.76 -2.46 -3.75
N GLY A 79 1.46 -1.67 -4.79
CA GLY A 79 0.16 -1.63 -5.45
C GLY A 79 -0.89 -0.76 -4.74
N PHE A 80 -0.51 0.08 -3.78
CA PHE A 80 -1.40 1.06 -3.17
C PHE A 80 -1.49 2.34 -3.99
N ILE A 81 -2.69 2.92 -4.03
CA ILE A 81 -2.98 4.14 -4.79
C ILE A 81 -2.53 5.36 -3.99
N ILE A 82 -1.52 6.06 -4.48
CA ILE A 82 -1.02 7.31 -3.91
C ILE A 82 -1.76 8.52 -4.50
N VAL A 83 -2.03 8.52 -5.81
CA VAL A 83 -2.78 9.57 -6.52
C VAL A 83 -3.84 8.94 -7.39
N SER A 84 -5.04 9.51 -7.39
CA SER A 84 -6.14 9.16 -8.28
C SER A 84 -7.01 10.39 -8.53
N GLU A 85 -7.75 10.41 -9.63
CA GLU A 85 -8.75 11.44 -9.93
C GLU A 85 -9.93 11.39 -8.93
N LYS A 86 -10.32 10.18 -8.52
CA LYS A 86 -11.37 9.95 -7.51
C LYS A 86 -10.71 9.81 -6.14
N HIS A 87 -10.98 10.75 -5.24
CA HIS A 87 -10.32 10.80 -3.92
C HIS A 87 -10.62 9.54 -3.08
N GLU A 88 -11.75 8.89 -3.31
CA GLU A 88 -12.19 7.66 -2.66
C GLU A 88 -11.25 6.46 -2.90
N HIS A 89 -10.46 6.51 -3.97
CA HIS A 89 -9.48 5.47 -4.31
C HIS A 89 -8.16 5.66 -3.57
N THR A 90 -7.85 6.88 -3.13
CA THR A 90 -6.56 7.21 -2.50
C THR A 90 -6.35 6.42 -1.19
N GLY A 91 -5.23 5.71 -1.11
CA GLY A 91 -4.82 4.88 0.00
C GLY A 91 -5.42 3.47 0.02
N LYS A 92 -6.20 3.09 -1.00
CA LYS A 92 -6.67 1.71 -1.19
C LYS A 92 -5.66 0.91 -1.98
N PHE A 93 -5.70 -0.41 -1.80
CA PHE A 93 -5.00 -1.34 -2.66
C PHE A 93 -5.67 -1.37 -4.04
N PHE A 94 -4.88 -1.35 -5.12
CA PHE A 94 -5.43 -1.23 -6.48
C PHE A 94 -6.28 -2.44 -6.88
N GLY A 95 -5.96 -3.65 -6.41
CA GLY A 95 -6.78 -4.83 -6.64
C GLY A 95 -8.18 -4.77 -6.00
N GLU A 96 -8.43 -3.87 -5.04
CA GLU A 96 -9.79 -3.59 -4.53
C GLU A 96 -10.60 -2.71 -5.50
N ILE A 97 -9.92 -1.96 -6.37
CA ILE A 97 -10.54 -1.09 -7.38
C ILE A 97 -10.77 -1.88 -8.67
N ASP A 98 -9.73 -2.54 -9.18
CA ASP A 98 -9.79 -3.37 -10.37
C ASP A 98 -8.84 -4.58 -10.23
N TYR A 99 -9.40 -5.68 -9.73
CA TYR A 99 -8.68 -6.94 -9.58
C TYR A 99 -8.18 -7.48 -10.92
N THR A 100 -9.01 -7.47 -11.96
CA THR A 100 -8.68 -8.07 -13.27
C THR A 100 -7.48 -7.38 -13.90
N LEU A 101 -7.44 -6.04 -13.83
CA LEU A 101 -6.31 -5.28 -14.33
C LEU A 101 -5.06 -5.51 -13.47
N PHE A 102 -5.19 -5.53 -12.14
CA PHE A 102 -4.06 -5.80 -11.27
C PHE A 102 -3.48 -7.21 -11.45
N ASP A 103 -4.33 -8.22 -11.65
CA ASP A 103 -3.93 -9.60 -11.92
C ASP A 103 -3.16 -9.68 -13.25
N SER A 104 -3.62 -8.96 -14.28
CA SER A 104 -2.86 -8.82 -15.54
C SER A 104 -1.49 -8.16 -15.34
N MET A 105 -1.37 -7.17 -14.43
CA MET A 105 -0.06 -6.59 -14.08
C MET A 105 0.87 -7.60 -13.39
N ILE A 106 0.31 -8.57 -12.66
CA ILE A 106 1.08 -9.69 -12.08
C ILE A 106 1.51 -10.66 -13.17
N GLU A 107 0.59 -11.07 -14.05
CA GLU A 107 0.88 -11.98 -15.17
C GLU A 107 1.95 -11.44 -16.12
N THR A 108 1.91 -10.12 -16.39
CA THR A 108 2.88 -9.43 -17.25
C THR A 108 4.21 -9.12 -16.55
N GLY A 109 4.32 -9.40 -15.24
CA GLY A 109 5.56 -9.27 -14.48
C GLY A 109 5.86 -7.86 -13.97
N ILE A 110 4.89 -6.94 -13.98
CA ILE A 110 5.03 -5.61 -13.36
C ILE A 110 5.06 -5.74 -11.83
N TYR A 111 4.17 -6.58 -11.28
CA TYR A 111 4.14 -6.93 -9.87
C TYR A 111 4.41 -8.41 -9.65
N ARG A 112 4.84 -8.75 -8.44
CA ARG A 112 5.02 -10.14 -8.00
C ARG A 112 4.19 -10.39 -6.76
N LYS A 113 3.28 -11.37 -6.83
CA LYS A 113 2.52 -11.82 -5.66
C LYS A 113 3.44 -12.57 -4.69
N VAL A 114 3.41 -12.18 -3.43
CA VAL A 114 4.15 -12.83 -2.34
C VAL A 114 3.17 -13.17 -1.23
N HIS A 115 3.05 -14.45 -0.90
CA HIS A 115 2.24 -14.91 0.22
C HIS A 115 3.07 -14.84 1.51
N ALA A 116 2.53 -14.17 2.53
CA ALA A 116 3.12 -14.10 3.87
C ALA A 116 2.10 -14.59 4.90
N PHE A 117 2.56 -15.36 5.88
CA PHE A 117 1.73 -15.89 6.96
C PHE A 117 2.17 -15.28 8.29
N ASP A 118 1.27 -14.56 8.94
CA ASP A 118 1.47 -14.05 10.29
C ASP A 118 0.86 -15.04 11.30
N TYR A 119 1.72 -15.88 11.88
CA TYR A 119 1.34 -16.86 12.89
C TYR A 119 0.98 -16.24 14.25
N GLN A 120 1.18 -14.93 14.42
CA GLN A 120 0.88 -14.20 15.63
C GLN A 120 -0.36 -13.30 15.48
N ALA A 121 -1.01 -13.32 14.31
CA ALA A 121 -2.24 -12.57 14.07
C ALA A 121 -3.41 -13.09 14.93
N VAL A 122 -4.26 -12.16 15.39
CA VAL A 122 -5.50 -12.47 16.10
C VAL A 122 -6.67 -12.10 15.20
N CYS A 123 -7.53 -13.06 14.90
CA CYS A 123 -8.79 -12.85 14.19
C CYS A 123 -9.94 -12.75 15.20
N LEU A 124 -10.75 -11.71 15.13
CA LEU A 124 -11.98 -11.61 15.92
C LEU A 124 -13.06 -12.45 15.27
N GLU A 125 -13.47 -13.53 15.92
CA GLU A 125 -14.70 -14.23 15.58
C GLU A 125 -15.86 -13.50 16.26
N LEU A 126 -16.73 -12.88 15.46
CA LEU A 126 -17.98 -12.28 15.94
C LEU A 126 -19.01 -13.39 16.12
N ASP A 127 -18.86 -14.21 17.17
CA ASP A 127 -19.92 -15.11 17.59
C ASP A 127 -20.77 -14.42 18.68
N PRO A 128 -22.05 -14.07 18.41
CA PRO A 128 -22.90 -13.38 19.37
C PRO A 128 -23.27 -14.24 20.60
N THR A 129 -22.89 -15.52 20.63
CA THR A 129 -23.31 -16.46 21.67
C THR A 129 -22.29 -16.75 22.77
N TYR A 130 -21.03 -16.30 22.62
CA TYR A 130 -19.97 -16.57 23.59
C TYR A 130 -19.29 -15.27 24.08
N GLY A 131 -19.24 -15.06 25.40
CA GLY A 131 -18.56 -13.90 25.98
C GLY A 131 -17.04 -13.90 25.73
N PHE A 132 -16.37 -12.78 25.94
CA PHE A 132 -14.93 -12.57 25.66
C PHE A 132 -13.93 -13.41 26.51
N SER A 133 -14.38 -14.41 27.26
CA SER A 133 -13.54 -15.29 28.08
C SER A 133 -12.55 -16.19 27.31
N PRO A 134 -12.81 -16.63 26.06
CA PRO A 134 -11.85 -17.44 25.29
C PRO A 134 -10.54 -16.71 24.95
N TYR A 135 -10.53 -15.37 25.00
CA TYR A 135 -9.34 -14.57 24.68
C TYR A 135 -8.28 -14.57 25.81
N LEU A 136 -8.62 -15.04 27.01
CA LEU A 136 -7.71 -15.14 28.16
C LEU A 136 -7.07 -16.53 28.30
N LEU A 137 -7.19 -17.40 27.30
CA LEU A 137 -6.63 -18.74 27.38
C LEU A 137 -5.10 -18.72 27.25
N THR A 138 -4.44 -19.53 28.08
CA THR A 138 -2.99 -19.61 28.25
C THR A 138 -2.25 -19.93 26.94
N HIS A 139 -0.95 -19.59 26.86
CA HIS A 139 -0.12 -19.83 25.66
C HIS A 139 -0.18 -21.27 25.08
N LEU A 140 -0.44 -22.29 25.91
CA LEU A 140 -0.63 -23.67 25.44
C LEU A 140 -1.89 -23.85 24.57
N HIS A 141 -2.92 -23.03 24.77
CA HIS A 141 -4.11 -23.08 23.94
C HIS A 141 -3.86 -22.49 22.54
N GLN A 142 -3.08 -21.41 22.44
CA GLN A 142 -2.61 -20.87 21.15
C GLN A 142 -1.75 -21.89 20.39
N MET A 143 -0.87 -22.63 21.07
CA MET A 143 -0.07 -23.71 20.46
C MET A 143 -0.93 -24.83 19.84
N ARG A 144 -2.06 -25.19 20.48
CA ARG A 144 -3.01 -26.15 19.92
C ARG A 144 -3.73 -25.61 18.68
N ASN A 145 -4.02 -24.32 18.64
CA ASN A 145 -4.66 -23.68 17.49
C ASN A 145 -3.69 -23.51 16.31
N LEU A 146 -2.39 -23.34 16.56
CA LEU A 146 -1.35 -23.39 15.51
C LEU A 146 -1.28 -24.76 14.83
N LEU A 147 -1.44 -25.85 15.59
CA LEU A 147 -1.47 -27.22 15.05
C LEU A 147 -2.76 -27.55 14.28
N ASN A 148 -3.85 -26.84 14.56
CA ASN A 148 -5.18 -27.05 13.96
C ASN A 148 -5.68 -25.82 13.18
N CYS A 149 -4.79 -25.01 12.62
CA CYS A 149 -5.16 -23.77 11.94
C CYS A 149 -5.90 -24.08 10.61
N LYS A 150 -7.19 -24.38 10.72
CA LYS A 150 -8.12 -24.40 9.59
C LYS A 150 -8.57 -22.96 9.36
N SER A 151 -7.88 -22.31 8.43
CA SER A 151 -8.31 -21.11 7.73
C SER A 151 -8.46 -19.85 8.59
N CYS A 152 -7.34 -19.16 8.84
CA CYS A 152 -7.42 -17.70 8.70
C CYS A 152 -7.79 -17.45 7.24
N LYS A 153 -9.04 -17.03 6.99
CA LYS A 153 -9.50 -16.70 5.63
C LYS A 153 -8.49 -15.70 5.05
N GLU A 154 -7.84 -16.08 3.96
CA GLU A 154 -7.01 -15.16 3.17
C GLU A 154 -7.85 -13.92 2.85
N LYS A 155 -7.52 -12.79 3.47
CA LYS A 155 -7.72 -11.53 2.78
C LYS A 155 -6.54 -11.41 1.84
N SER A 156 -6.74 -11.88 0.60
CA SER A 156 -5.95 -11.36 -0.51
C SER A 156 -6.17 -9.86 -0.50
N THR A 157 -5.15 -9.12 -0.05
CA THR A 157 -4.96 -7.75 -0.53
C THR A 157 -4.28 -7.98 -1.87
#